data_AF-A0A804QX92-F1
#
_entry.id   AF-A0A804QX92-F1
#
_cell.length_a   1.000
_cell.length_b   1.000
_cell.length_c   1.000
_cell.angle_alpha   90.00
_cell.angle_beta   90.00
_cell.angle_gamma   90.00
#
_symmetry.space_group_name_H-M   'P 1'
#
loop_
_entity.id
_entity.type
_entity.pdbx_description
1 polymer ?
#
loop_
_entity_poly.entity_id
_entity_poly.type
_entity_poly.pdbx_seq_one_letter_code
_entity_poly.pdbx_strand_id
1 'polypeptide(L)'
;MVRALRLGGRAAAAARWCTCRRAAVALCVANLVAALLVARALYAPGSFAFAPKRGELKYSREQMRWVEESIRIRRAAEPVELIEAVKKLRKAFTREEKTRKGLPLELKQKVSLEILQRLHDLGEGSNTTEQQEAVEAWRVGKLKDMRSASSKNLSNFGLSSEDSRMLKRALEFNWQRILEDIGLWIPPTIYHIEHDDKPENEPEDEEIIPGPPLPPECNTELHTDYGGTAVRWGLTHHKESAADCCQACIDQAKRARPGALKCNIWVYCPSEYGCYSPDKYEHKHQECWLKQVFSVVVYVYI
;
A
#
# COMPACT_ATOMS: atom_id res chain seq x y z
N MET A 1 -51.47 55.69 65.00
CA MET A 1 -50.49 56.78 64.79
C MET A 1 -49.14 56.16 64.47
N VAL A 2 -48.46 56.74 63.47
CA VAL A 2 -47.04 56.56 63.07
C VAL A 2 -46.67 55.28 62.29
N ARG A 3 -46.64 55.47 60.97
CA ARG A 3 -45.70 54.87 60.01
C ARG A 3 -44.29 55.47 60.20
N ALA A 4 -43.26 54.62 60.15
CA ALA A 4 -41.97 54.84 59.47
C ALA A 4 -41.23 53.49 59.47
N LEU A 5 -41.04 52.77 58.35
CA LEU A 5 -40.04 53.00 57.28
C LEU A 5 -38.63 53.21 57.88
N ARG A 6 -37.55 52.53 57.49
CA ARG A 6 -37.28 51.59 56.39
C ARG A 6 -35.79 51.22 56.48
N LEU A 7 -35.44 50.10 55.84
CA LEU A 7 -34.23 49.93 55.00
C LEU A 7 -32.84 50.05 55.66
N GLY A 8 -32.23 48.89 55.92
CA GLY A 8 -30.77 48.77 56.01
C GLY A 8 -30.17 47.56 55.27
N GLY A 9 -30.89 46.42 55.18
CA GLY A 9 -30.26 45.17 54.74
C GLY A 9 -30.32 44.82 53.25
N ARG A 10 -31.32 45.31 52.50
CA ARG A 10 -31.59 44.83 51.12
C ARG A 10 -30.73 45.48 50.03
N ALA A 11 -30.35 46.76 50.18
CA ALA A 11 -29.52 47.46 49.20
C ALA A 11 -28.08 46.91 49.16
N ALA A 12 -27.49 46.60 50.32
CA ALA A 12 -26.14 46.05 50.43
C ALA A 12 -26.03 44.61 49.89
N ALA A 13 -27.11 43.82 49.95
CA ALA A 13 -27.16 42.47 49.38
C ALA A 13 -27.33 42.49 47.85
N ALA A 14 -28.18 43.37 47.32
CA ALA A 14 -28.36 43.54 45.87
C ALA A 14 -27.12 44.15 45.19
N ALA A 15 -26.44 45.12 45.84
CA ALA A 15 -25.19 45.68 45.35
C ALA A 15 -24.04 44.66 45.35
N ARG A 16 -23.95 43.80 46.40
CA ARG A 16 -23.00 42.67 46.45
C ARG A 16 -23.31 41.59 45.41
N TRP A 17 -24.59 41.28 45.17
CA TRP A 17 -25.01 40.35 44.12
C TRP A 17 -24.68 40.85 42.71
N CYS A 18 -24.87 42.15 42.45
CA CYS A 18 -24.50 42.78 41.19
C CYS A 18 -22.98 42.86 40.97
N THR A 19 -22.19 43.09 42.02
CA THR A 19 -20.73 43.13 41.93
C THR A 19 -20.11 41.74 41.81
N CYS A 20 -20.60 40.73 42.52
CA CYS A 20 -20.18 39.33 42.34
C CYS A 20 -20.52 38.80 40.95
N ARG A 21 -21.69 39.14 40.40
CA ARG A 21 -22.05 38.75 39.02
C ARG A 21 -21.16 39.43 37.99
N ARG A 22 -20.82 40.71 38.16
CA ARG A 22 -19.88 41.43 37.29
C ARG A 22 -18.45 40.89 37.42
N ALA A 23 -18.01 40.53 38.63
CA ALA A 23 -16.71 39.91 38.88
C ALA A 23 -16.61 38.51 38.26
N ALA A 24 -17.66 37.70 38.38
CA ALA A 24 -17.74 36.38 37.75
C ALA A 24 -17.72 36.48 36.21
N VAL A 25 -18.47 37.44 35.63
CA VAL A 25 -18.44 37.68 34.19
C VAL A 25 -17.06 38.16 33.75
N ALA A 26 -16.40 39.05 34.50
CA ALA A 26 -15.05 39.51 34.18
C ALA A 26 -14.02 38.35 34.25
N LEU A 27 -14.11 37.48 35.25
CA LEU A 27 -13.30 36.26 35.37
C LEU A 27 -13.53 35.31 34.18
N CYS A 28 -14.78 35.09 33.79
CA CYS A 28 -15.11 34.27 32.63
C CYS A 28 -14.56 34.87 31.33
N VAL A 29 -14.67 36.19 31.14
CA VAL A 29 -14.11 36.87 29.97
C VAL A 29 -12.58 36.78 29.95
N ALA A 30 -11.93 36.96 31.10
CA ALA A 30 -10.47 36.82 31.22
C ALA A 30 -10.02 35.39 30.89
N ASN A 31 -10.73 34.38 31.38
CA ASN A 31 -10.46 32.97 31.05
C ASN A 31 -10.70 32.68 29.56
N LEU A 32 -11.72 33.27 28.95
CA LEU A 32 -12.00 33.14 27.51
C LEU A 32 -10.88 33.78 26.67
N VAL A 33 -10.40 34.95 27.06
CA VAL A 33 -9.26 35.62 26.41
C VAL A 33 -7.97 34.79 26.58
N ALA A 34 -7.72 34.25 27.78
CA ALA A 34 -6.57 33.38 28.01
C ALA A 34 -6.63 32.11 27.15
N ALA A 35 -7.80 31.45 27.07
CA ALA A 35 -8.01 30.29 26.22
C ALA A 35 -7.79 30.63 24.73
N LEU A 36 -8.25 31.79 24.26
CA LEU A 36 -8.02 32.25 22.89
C LEU A 36 -6.55 32.59 22.61
N LEU A 37 -5.81 33.13 23.59
CA LEU A 37 -4.37 33.38 23.45
C LEU A 37 -3.57 32.07 23.41
N VAL A 38 -3.93 31.09 24.26
CA VAL A 38 -3.31 29.75 24.23
C VAL A 38 -3.65 29.03 22.92
N ALA A 39 -4.91 29.08 22.48
CA ALA A 39 -5.30 28.53 21.18
C ALA A 39 -4.57 29.25 20.04
N ARG A 40 -4.39 30.57 20.10
CA ARG A 40 -3.59 31.31 19.12
C ARG A 40 -2.12 30.92 19.16
N ALA A 41 -1.54 30.60 20.31
CA ALA A 41 -0.16 30.09 20.39
C ALA A 41 -0.02 28.66 19.82
N LEU A 42 -1.02 27.81 20.06
CA LEU A 42 -1.04 26.42 19.58
C LEU A 42 -1.40 26.30 18.08
N TYR A 43 -2.27 27.18 17.58
CA TYR A 43 -2.80 27.17 16.21
C TYR A 43 -2.29 28.32 15.34
N ALA A 44 -1.42 29.21 15.84
CA ALA A 44 -0.69 30.14 14.98
C ALA A 44 0.14 29.30 13.98
N PRO A 45 -0.03 29.49 12.66
CA PRO A 45 0.69 28.74 11.63
C PRO A 45 2.21 29.05 11.55
N GLY A 46 2.85 29.42 12.67
CA GLY A 46 4.23 29.92 12.68
C GLY A 46 5.04 29.67 13.94
N SER A 47 4.56 28.91 14.94
CA SER A 47 5.30 28.70 16.19
C SER A 47 5.84 27.28 16.42
N PHE A 48 5.56 26.34 15.51
CA PHE A 48 6.32 25.08 15.39
C PHE A 48 7.20 25.11 14.15
N ALA A 49 8.06 26.12 14.10
CA ALA A 49 9.34 25.98 13.44
C ALA A 49 10.38 26.43 14.44
N PHE A 50 11.03 25.49 15.11
CA PHE A 50 12.48 25.60 15.29
C PHE A 50 13.10 25.58 13.88
N ALA A 51 12.80 26.61 13.08
CA ALA A 51 13.72 27.02 12.05
C ALA A 51 14.92 27.52 12.86
N PRO A 52 16.11 26.93 12.70
CA PRO A 52 17.29 27.52 13.30
C PRO A 52 17.27 28.99 12.87
N LYS A 53 17.55 29.92 13.79
CA LYS A 53 17.82 31.31 13.42
C LYS A 53 18.70 31.22 12.19
N ARG A 54 18.18 31.61 11.02
CA ARG A 54 19.01 31.81 9.85
C ARG A 54 19.92 32.94 10.27
N GLY A 55 21.06 32.59 10.88
CA GLY A 55 22.27 33.32 10.59
C GLY A 55 22.29 33.44 9.08
N GLU A 56 22.58 34.63 8.58
CA GLU A 56 22.95 34.82 7.19
C GLU A 56 24.01 33.76 6.85
N LEU A 57 23.57 32.60 6.36
CA LEU A 57 24.41 31.66 5.68
C LEU A 57 24.80 32.41 4.42
N LYS A 58 25.92 33.14 4.51
CA LYS A 58 26.61 33.72 3.36
C LYS A 58 27.11 32.54 2.56
N TYR A 59 26.23 31.96 1.76
CA TYR A 59 26.59 30.98 0.76
C TYR A 59 27.62 31.64 -0.16
N SER A 60 28.70 30.92 -0.45
CA SER A 60 29.68 31.33 -1.45
C SER A 60 28.97 31.56 -2.79
N ARG A 61 29.47 32.49 -3.59
CA ARG A 61 29.00 32.72 -4.98
C ARG A 61 29.00 31.43 -5.79
N GLU A 62 29.93 30.52 -5.51
CA GLU A 62 30.04 29.20 -6.15
C GLU A 62 28.93 28.25 -5.71
N GLN A 63 28.59 28.24 -4.41
CA GLN A 63 27.49 27.43 -3.89
C GLN A 63 26.14 27.89 -4.47
N MET A 64 25.92 29.20 -4.59
CA MET A 64 24.74 29.73 -5.26
C MET A 64 24.68 29.34 -6.73
N ARG A 65 25.82 29.36 -7.43
CA ARG A 65 25.94 28.92 -8.83
C ARG A 65 25.58 27.44 -8.98
N TRP A 66 26.08 26.57 -8.10
CA TRP A 66 25.75 25.13 -8.13
C TRP A 66 24.28 24.86 -7.83
N VAL A 67 23.70 25.61 -6.89
CA VAL A 67 22.26 25.51 -6.62
C VAL A 67 21.46 25.89 -7.87
N GLU A 68 21.79 27.00 -8.51
CA GLU A 68 21.11 27.44 -9.73
C GLU A 68 21.27 26.43 -10.87
N GLU A 69 22.49 25.91 -11.07
CA GLU A 69 22.77 24.92 -12.10
C GLU A 69 22.03 23.61 -11.84
N SER A 70 21.99 23.13 -10.60
CA SER A 70 21.20 21.94 -10.23
C SER A 70 19.70 22.13 -10.49
N ILE A 71 19.16 23.35 -10.33
CA ILE A 71 17.77 23.65 -10.61
C ILE A 71 17.53 23.62 -12.12
N ARG A 72 18.47 24.15 -12.93
CA ARG A 72 18.38 24.10 -14.39
C ARG A 72 18.41 22.67 -14.90
N ILE A 73 19.36 21.85 -14.42
CA ILE A 73 19.47 20.43 -14.81
C ILE A 73 18.17 19.69 -14.46
N ARG A 74 17.64 19.86 -13.24
CA ARG A 74 16.37 19.22 -12.83
C ARG A 74 15.17 19.62 -13.68
N ARG A 75 15.08 20.90 -14.08
CA ARG A 75 14.01 21.38 -14.97
C ARG A 75 14.16 20.87 -16.40
N ALA A 76 15.40 20.79 -16.90
CA ALA A 76 15.68 20.25 -18.23
C ALA A 76 15.46 18.72 -18.29
N ALA A 77 15.68 18.01 -17.18
CA ALA A 77 15.44 16.58 -17.05
C ALA A 77 13.99 16.23 -16.71
N GLU A 78 13.11 17.21 -16.49
CA GLU A 78 11.69 16.94 -16.25
C GLU A 78 11.06 16.38 -17.53
N PRO A 79 10.51 15.16 -17.52
CA PRO A 79 9.97 14.53 -18.73
C PRO A 79 8.55 15.06 -18.99
N VAL A 80 8.43 16.34 -19.34
CA VAL A 80 7.15 17.05 -19.52
C VAL A 80 6.25 16.35 -20.53
N GLU A 81 6.81 15.87 -21.63
CA GLU A 81 6.06 15.15 -22.68
C GLU A 81 5.46 13.85 -22.15
N LEU A 82 6.22 13.08 -21.36
CA LEU A 82 5.74 11.85 -20.74
C LEU A 82 4.65 12.14 -19.71
N ILE A 83 4.83 13.16 -18.87
CA ILE A 83 3.84 13.59 -17.88
C ILE A 83 2.53 13.98 -18.60
N GLU A 84 2.63 14.71 -19.71
CA GLU A 84 1.45 15.09 -20.50
C GLU A 84 0.79 13.89 -21.18
N ALA A 85 1.58 12.97 -21.74
CA ALA A 85 1.08 11.73 -22.34
C ALA A 85 0.34 10.86 -21.32
N VAL A 86 0.92 10.64 -20.14
CA VAL A 86 0.29 9.91 -19.04
C VAL A 86 -1.00 10.61 -18.58
N LYS A 87 -1.00 11.95 -18.52
CA LYS A 87 -2.20 12.72 -18.17
C LYS A 87 -3.31 12.56 -19.22
N LYS A 88 -2.97 12.54 -20.51
CA LYS A 88 -3.91 12.27 -21.61
C LYS A 88 -4.47 10.85 -21.53
N LEU A 89 -3.62 9.84 -21.30
CA LEU A 89 -4.02 8.45 -21.11
C LEU A 89 -4.96 8.29 -19.92
N ARG A 90 -4.61 8.85 -18.75
CA ARG A 90 -5.48 8.81 -17.56
C ARG A 90 -6.86 9.39 -17.85
N LYS A 91 -6.95 10.54 -18.53
CA LYS A 91 -8.23 11.13 -18.94
C LYS A 91 -9.02 10.22 -19.90
N ALA A 92 -8.34 9.57 -20.84
CA ALA A 92 -8.97 8.62 -21.76
C ALA A 92 -9.54 7.42 -21.00
N PHE A 93 -8.77 6.81 -20.10
CA PHE A 93 -9.22 5.70 -19.26
C PHE A 93 -10.41 6.09 -18.36
N THR A 94 -10.38 7.25 -17.70
CA THR A 94 -11.52 7.71 -16.88
C THR A 94 -12.78 7.95 -17.71
N ARG A 95 -12.65 8.47 -18.94
CA ARG A 95 -13.80 8.66 -19.84
C ARG A 95 -14.36 7.33 -20.32
N GLU A 96 -13.49 6.40 -20.64
CA GLU A 96 -13.87 5.05 -21.03
C GLU A 96 -14.59 4.34 -19.90
N GLU A 97 -14.04 4.37 -18.69
CA GLU A 97 -14.64 3.79 -17.48
C GLU A 97 -16.05 4.32 -17.22
N LYS A 98 -16.27 5.64 -17.35
CA LYS A 98 -17.61 6.25 -17.21
C LYS A 98 -18.61 5.84 -18.28
N THR A 99 -18.14 5.44 -19.47
CA THR A 99 -18.97 5.04 -20.60
C THR A 99 -19.19 3.52 -20.64
N ARG A 100 -18.39 2.77 -19.87
CA ARG A 100 -18.37 1.31 -19.86
C ARG A 100 -19.47 0.78 -18.94
N LYS A 101 -20.62 0.46 -19.52
CA LYS A 101 -21.65 -0.31 -18.82
C LYS A 101 -21.11 -1.71 -18.55
N GLY A 102 -21.09 -2.10 -17.27
CA GLY A 102 -20.76 -3.47 -16.87
C GLY A 102 -21.74 -4.48 -17.47
N LEU A 103 -21.32 -5.73 -17.53
CA LEU A 103 -22.20 -6.80 -17.98
C LEU A 103 -23.32 -7.01 -16.94
N PRO A 104 -24.60 -7.10 -17.33
CA PRO A 104 -25.71 -7.43 -16.43
C PRO A 104 -25.43 -8.69 -15.59
N LEU A 105 -25.97 -8.72 -14.37
CA LEU A 105 -25.74 -9.82 -13.43
C LEU A 105 -26.13 -11.19 -14.01
N GLU A 106 -27.26 -11.26 -14.70
CA GLU A 106 -27.75 -12.47 -15.38
C GLU A 106 -26.73 -13.05 -16.37
N LEU A 107 -26.06 -12.17 -17.13
CA LEU A 107 -25.06 -12.60 -18.11
C LEU A 107 -23.78 -13.06 -17.42
N LYS A 108 -23.37 -12.39 -16.33
CA LYS A 108 -22.22 -12.82 -15.52
C LYS A 108 -22.43 -14.22 -14.95
N GLN A 109 -23.61 -14.48 -14.40
CA GLN A 109 -23.97 -15.78 -13.84
C GLN A 109 -24.01 -16.89 -14.90
N LYS A 110 -24.54 -16.62 -16.09
CA LYS A 110 -24.53 -17.62 -17.17
C LYS A 110 -23.11 -17.90 -17.67
N VAL A 111 -22.27 -16.87 -17.79
CA VAL A 111 -20.84 -17.03 -18.14
C VAL A 111 -20.12 -17.86 -17.08
N SER A 112 -20.33 -17.57 -15.79
CA SER A 112 -19.69 -18.32 -14.72
C SER A 112 -20.10 -19.81 -14.72
N LEU A 113 -21.38 -20.10 -14.93
CA LEU A 113 -21.88 -21.48 -15.00
C LEU A 113 -21.27 -22.28 -16.16
N GLU A 114 -21.16 -21.69 -17.36
CA GLU A 114 -20.54 -22.40 -18.49
C GLU A 114 -19.04 -22.61 -18.28
N ILE A 115 -18.34 -21.63 -17.70
CA ILE A 115 -16.91 -21.79 -17.41
C ILE A 115 -16.70 -22.86 -16.34
N LEU A 116 -17.52 -22.88 -15.29
CA LEU A 116 -17.48 -23.91 -14.26
C LEU A 116 -17.77 -25.29 -14.85
N GLN A 117 -18.74 -25.41 -15.76
CA GLN A 117 -19.00 -26.66 -16.47
C GLN A 117 -17.77 -27.08 -17.28
N ARG A 118 -17.14 -26.15 -17.99
CA ARG A 118 -15.95 -26.45 -18.78
C ARG A 118 -14.80 -26.95 -17.92
N LEU A 119 -14.58 -26.32 -16.77
CA LEU A 119 -13.58 -26.71 -15.77
C LEU A 119 -13.89 -28.07 -15.16
N HIS A 120 -15.16 -28.34 -14.85
CA HIS A 120 -15.59 -29.65 -14.36
C HIS A 120 -15.37 -30.76 -15.40
N ASP A 121 -15.65 -30.50 -16.68
CA ASP A 121 -15.44 -31.46 -17.78
C ASP A 121 -13.96 -31.82 -18.00
N LEU A 122 -13.01 -30.96 -17.59
CA LEU A 122 -11.57 -31.27 -17.60
C LEU A 122 -11.16 -32.24 -16.48
N GLY A 123 -11.97 -32.37 -15.42
CA GLY A 123 -11.69 -33.22 -14.27
C GLY A 123 -10.87 -32.54 -13.18
N GLU A 124 -11.03 -33.03 -11.94
CA GLU A 124 -10.45 -32.46 -10.71
C GLU A 124 -8.91 -32.51 -10.64
N GLY A 125 -8.26 -33.32 -11.48
CA GLY A 125 -6.80 -33.47 -11.53
C GLY A 125 -6.09 -32.61 -12.57
N SER A 126 -6.80 -31.69 -13.24
CA SER A 126 -6.22 -30.84 -14.29
C SER A 126 -5.25 -29.80 -13.73
N ASN A 127 -4.13 -29.60 -14.42
CA ASN A 127 -3.10 -28.64 -14.02
C ASN A 127 -3.61 -27.20 -14.24
N THR A 128 -3.06 -26.21 -13.51
CA THR A 128 -3.47 -24.80 -13.63
C THR A 128 -3.36 -24.26 -15.05
N THR A 129 -2.31 -24.66 -15.79
CA THR A 129 -2.12 -24.31 -17.21
C THR A 129 -3.25 -24.86 -18.08
N GLU A 130 -3.67 -26.11 -17.87
CA GLU A 130 -4.75 -26.75 -18.63
C GLU A 130 -6.10 -26.07 -18.36
N GLN A 131 -6.35 -25.67 -17.11
CA GLN A 131 -7.53 -24.91 -16.73
C GLN A 131 -7.56 -23.53 -17.43
N GLN A 132 -6.44 -22.82 -17.46
CA GLN A 132 -6.33 -21.53 -18.16
C GLN A 132 -6.55 -21.68 -19.67
N GLU A 133 -5.90 -22.67 -20.29
CA GLU A 133 -6.05 -22.94 -21.73
C GLU A 133 -7.49 -23.28 -22.08
N ALA A 134 -8.17 -24.08 -21.27
CA ALA A 134 -9.55 -24.43 -21.52
C ALA A 134 -10.52 -23.24 -21.40
N VAL A 135 -10.28 -22.36 -20.43
CA VAL A 135 -11.05 -21.13 -20.24
C VAL A 135 -10.84 -20.16 -21.40
N GLU A 136 -9.61 -20.00 -21.88
CA GLU A 136 -9.30 -19.15 -23.03
C GLU A 136 -9.84 -19.77 -24.34
N ALA A 137 -9.75 -21.09 -24.50
CA ALA A 137 -10.33 -21.81 -25.64
C ALA A 137 -11.85 -21.65 -25.70
N TRP A 138 -12.54 -21.70 -24.55
CA TRP A 138 -13.97 -21.41 -24.46
C TRP A 138 -14.29 -19.99 -24.92
N ARG A 139 -13.53 -18.98 -24.46
CA ARG A 139 -13.70 -17.58 -24.86
C ARG A 139 -13.55 -17.40 -26.37
N VAL A 140 -12.48 -17.94 -26.94
CA VAL A 140 -12.20 -17.85 -28.39
C VAL A 140 -13.28 -18.55 -29.20
N GLY A 141 -13.72 -19.74 -28.76
CA GLY A 141 -14.82 -20.48 -29.37
C GLY A 141 -16.12 -19.68 -29.36
N LYS A 142 -16.49 -19.10 -28.21
CA LYS A 142 -17.69 -18.25 -28.09
C LYS A 142 -17.63 -17.02 -28.98
N LEU A 143 -16.48 -16.34 -29.05
CA LEU A 143 -16.31 -15.19 -29.95
C LEU A 143 -16.45 -15.56 -31.42
N LYS A 144 -15.96 -16.75 -31.80
CA LYS A 144 -16.13 -17.29 -33.15
C LYS A 144 -17.61 -17.56 -33.45
N ASP A 145 -18.33 -18.23 -32.55
CA ASP A 145 -19.77 -18.50 -32.70
C ASP A 145 -20.60 -17.21 -32.85
N MET A 146 -20.28 -16.19 -32.05
CA MET A 146 -20.94 -14.88 -32.10
C MET A 146 -20.59 -14.07 -33.35
N ARG A 147 -19.46 -14.35 -34.02
CA ARG A 147 -19.07 -13.71 -35.29
C ARG A 147 -19.69 -14.41 -36.50
N SER A 148 -19.81 -15.74 -36.46
CA SER A 148 -20.31 -16.54 -37.58
C SER A 148 -21.83 -16.63 -37.68
N ALA A 149 -22.59 -15.95 -36.81
CA ALA A 149 -24.06 -15.92 -36.80
C ALA A 149 -24.74 -17.31 -36.86
N SER A 150 -24.06 -18.35 -36.36
CA SER A 150 -24.65 -19.69 -36.24
C SER A 150 -25.66 -19.67 -35.08
N SER A 151 -26.91 -19.37 -35.42
CA SER A 151 -28.02 -19.20 -34.46
C SER A 151 -28.31 -20.43 -33.59
N LYS A 152 -27.67 -21.58 -33.83
CA LYS A 152 -27.88 -22.83 -33.06
C LYS A 152 -27.23 -22.84 -31.67
N ASN A 153 -26.15 -22.09 -31.44
CA ASN A 153 -25.52 -21.98 -30.10
C ASN A 153 -25.92 -20.69 -29.36
N LEU A 154 -26.41 -19.67 -30.07
CA LEU A 154 -26.99 -18.46 -29.47
C LEU A 154 -28.31 -18.76 -28.73
N SER A 155 -29.06 -19.74 -29.24
CA SER A 155 -30.33 -20.21 -28.69
C SER A 155 -30.20 -20.92 -27.34
N ASN A 156 -29.07 -21.57 -27.04
CA ASN A 156 -28.86 -22.22 -25.74
C ASN A 156 -28.74 -21.23 -24.58
N PHE A 157 -28.35 -19.99 -24.88
CA PHE A 157 -28.13 -18.96 -23.88
C PHE A 157 -29.35 -18.04 -23.70
N GLY A 158 -30.37 -18.17 -24.58
CA GLY A 158 -31.62 -17.40 -24.54
C GLY A 158 -31.42 -15.89 -24.56
N LEU A 159 -30.37 -15.42 -25.25
CA LEU A 159 -29.95 -14.02 -25.18
C LEU A 159 -30.72 -13.14 -26.14
N SER A 160 -31.09 -11.95 -25.65
CA SER A 160 -31.49 -10.86 -26.53
C SER A 160 -30.32 -10.47 -27.46
N SER A 161 -30.66 -9.91 -28.63
CA SER A 161 -29.68 -9.33 -29.56
C SER A 161 -28.78 -8.29 -28.87
N GLU A 162 -29.34 -7.52 -27.93
CA GLU A 162 -28.60 -6.54 -27.15
C GLU A 162 -27.61 -7.17 -26.17
N ASP A 163 -28.05 -8.20 -25.43
CA ASP A 163 -27.20 -8.94 -24.49
C ASP A 163 -26.05 -9.64 -25.21
N SER A 164 -26.32 -10.21 -26.38
CA SER A 164 -25.30 -10.84 -27.23
C SER A 164 -24.24 -9.82 -27.68
N ARG A 165 -24.66 -8.61 -28.07
CA ARG A 165 -23.73 -7.53 -28.44
C ARG A 165 -22.92 -7.04 -27.24
N MET A 166 -23.52 -6.96 -26.06
CA MET A 166 -22.84 -6.58 -24.83
C MET A 166 -21.82 -7.64 -24.41
N LEU A 167 -22.22 -8.92 -24.41
CA LEU A 167 -21.36 -10.05 -24.08
C LEU A 167 -20.18 -10.15 -25.05
N LYS A 168 -20.41 -9.98 -26.37
CA LYS A 168 -19.33 -10.01 -27.36
C LYS A 168 -18.26 -8.96 -27.07
N ARG A 169 -18.67 -7.71 -26.83
CA ARG A 169 -17.75 -6.61 -26.49
C ARG A 169 -17.01 -6.89 -25.18
N ALA A 170 -17.71 -7.47 -24.21
CA ALA A 170 -17.14 -7.77 -22.91
C ALA A 170 -16.08 -8.89 -23.03
N LEU A 171 -16.36 -9.96 -23.79
CA LEU A 171 -15.41 -11.03 -24.08
C LEU A 171 -14.22 -10.55 -24.93
N GLU A 172 -14.41 -9.62 -25.88
CA GLU A 172 -13.30 -9.10 -26.70
C GLU A 172 -12.38 -8.15 -25.91
N PHE A 173 -12.94 -7.20 -25.16
CA PHE A 173 -12.19 -6.07 -24.62
C PHE A 173 -12.15 -5.99 -23.08
N ASN A 174 -12.97 -6.79 -22.37
CA ASN A 174 -13.14 -6.68 -20.91
C ASN A 174 -12.93 -8.02 -20.19
N TRP A 175 -12.22 -8.97 -20.81
CA TRP A 175 -12.18 -10.35 -20.33
C TRP A 175 -11.68 -10.48 -18.89
N GLN A 176 -10.55 -9.86 -18.57
CA GLN A 176 -9.97 -9.87 -17.22
C GLN A 176 -10.97 -9.36 -16.18
N ARG A 177 -11.70 -8.29 -16.49
CA ARG A 177 -12.72 -7.74 -15.59
C ARG A 177 -13.92 -8.66 -15.42
N ILE A 178 -14.29 -9.44 -16.44
CA ILE A 178 -15.33 -10.47 -16.31
C ILE A 178 -14.85 -11.55 -15.36
N LEU A 179 -13.61 -12.03 -15.51
CA LEU A 179 -13.01 -13.04 -14.64
C LEU A 179 -12.99 -12.57 -13.18
N GLU A 180 -12.59 -11.33 -12.93
CA GLU A 180 -12.67 -10.69 -11.60
C GLU A 180 -14.10 -10.62 -11.08
N ASP A 181 -15.04 -10.14 -11.90
CA ASP A 181 -16.45 -9.97 -11.54
C ASP A 181 -17.16 -11.31 -11.24
N ILE A 182 -16.75 -12.41 -11.88
CA ILE A 182 -17.27 -13.76 -11.59
C ILE A 182 -16.47 -14.49 -10.51
N GLY A 183 -15.40 -13.88 -9.99
CA GLY A 183 -14.54 -14.45 -8.95
C GLY A 183 -13.68 -15.62 -9.43
N LEU A 184 -13.42 -15.75 -10.74
CA LEU A 184 -12.57 -16.81 -11.26
C LEU A 184 -11.10 -16.37 -11.20
N TRP A 185 -10.39 -16.90 -10.22
CA TRP A 185 -8.94 -16.69 -10.06
C TRP A 185 -8.20 -18.00 -10.32
N ILE A 186 -7.47 -18.06 -11.45
CA ILE A 186 -6.56 -19.18 -11.76
C ILE A 186 -5.13 -18.65 -11.61
N PRO A 187 -4.33 -19.15 -10.65
CA PRO A 187 -2.98 -18.67 -10.44
C PRO A 187 -2.15 -18.75 -11.74
N PRO A 188 -1.45 -17.67 -12.14
CA PRO A 188 -0.55 -17.75 -13.28
C PRO A 188 0.56 -18.75 -12.98
N THR A 189 0.94 -19.55 -13.99
CA THR A 189 2.14 -20.37 -13.93
C THR A 189 3.34 -19.42 -13.92
N ILE A 190 3.95 -19.24 -12.75
CA ILE A 190 5.16 -18.40 -12.61
C ILE A 190 6.33 -19.26 -13.08
N TYR A 191 6.79 -19.03 -14.31
CA TYR A 191 8.08 -19.53 -14.76
C TYR A 191 9.15 -18.62 -14.15
N HIS A 192 9.90 -19.12 -13.17
CA HIS A 192 11.12 -18.48 -12.72
C HIS A 192 12.15 -18.63 -13.84
N ILE A 193 12.24 -17.62 -14.70
CA ILE A 193 13.32 -17.52 -15.68
C ILE A 193 14.42 -16.74 -14.96
N GLU A 194 15.33 -17.48 -14.36
CA GLU A 194 16.55 -16.92 -13.80
C GLU A 194 17.39 -16.39 -14.97
N HIS A 195 17.51 -15.06 -15.05
CA HIS A 195 18.34 -14.41 -16.04
C HIS A 195 19.75 -14.36 -15.45
N ASP A 196 20.56 -15.36 -15.79
CA ASP A 196 21.94 -15.43 -15.35
C ASP A 196 22.77 -14.44 -16.17
N ASP A 197 22.76 -13.17 -15.75
CA ASP A 197 23.58 -12.11 -16.33
C ASP A 197 25.05 -12.22 -15.85
N LYS A 198 25.42 -13.31 -15.14
CA LYS A 198 26.78 -13.57 -14.66
C LYS A 198 27.67 -14.00 -15.83
N PRO A 199 28.85 -13.38 -15.99
CA PRO A 199 29.82 -13.84 -16.99
C PRO A 199 30.31 -15.26 -16.63
N GLU A 200 30.33 -16.17 -17.62
CA GLU A 200 30.68 -17.61 -17.51
C GLU A 200 32.02 -17.95 -16.80
N ASN A 201 32.84 -16.96 -16.45
CA ASN A 201 34.20 -17.14 -15.92
C ASN A 201 34.43 -16.55 -14.51
N GLU A 202 33.39 -16.14 -13.79
CA GLU A 202 33.53 -15.84 -12.37
C GLU A 202 33.28 -17.09 -11.52
N PRO A 203 34.21 -17.48 -10.63
CA PRO A 203 33.95 -18.56 -9.70
C PRO A 203 32.63 -18.30 -8.95
N GLU A 204 31.80 -19.33 -8.83
CA GLU A 204 30.75 -19.34 -7.82
C GLU A 204 31.47 -19.33 -6.47
N ASP A 205 31.65 -18.13 -5.91
CA ASP A 205 31.85 -18.02 -4.49
C ASP A 205 30.55 -18.52 -3.88
N GLU A 206 30.51 -19.80 -3.50
CA GLU A 206 29.49 -20.30 -2.58
C GLU A 206 29.59 -19.41 -1.34
N GLU A 207 28.75 -18.38 -1.26
CA GLU A 207 28.66 -17.53 -0.08
C GLU A 207 28.10 -18.40 1.05
N ILE A 208 29.01 -19.06 1.75
CA ILE A 208 28.70 -19.87 2.92
C ILE A 208 28.05 -18.94 3.94
N ILE A 209 26.75 -19.11 4.18
CA ILE A 209 26.06 -18.42 5.27
C ILE A 209 26.73 -18.86 6.58
N PRO A 210 27.37 -17.95 7.33
CA PRO A 210 28.08 -18.33 8.55
C PRO A 210 27.08 -18.81 9.61
N GLY A 211 27.38 -19.98 10.19
CA GLY A 211 26.64 -20.55 11.33
C GLY A 211 26.07 -21.95 11.08
N PRO A 212 25.20 -22.44 11.98
CA PRO A 212 24.53 -23.72 11.85
C PRO A 212 23.67 -23.80 10.57
N PRO A 213 23.44 -25.01 10.02
CA PRO A 213 22.57 -25.17 8.86
C PRO A 213 21.16 -24.66 9.17
N LEU A 214 20.55 -23.99 8.18
CA LEU A 214 19.21 -23.44 8.31
C LEU A 214 18.17 -24.56 8.44
N PRO A 215 17.22 -24.44 9.39
CA PRO A 215 16.06 -25.33 9.44
C PRO A 215 15.26 -25.28 8.13
N PRO A 216 14.67 -26.40 7.67
CA PRO A 216 13.92 -26.45 6.42
C PRO A 216 12.70 -25.53 6.41
N GLU A 217 12.16 -25.15 7.57
CA GLU A 217 11.04 -24.22 7.68
C GLU A 217 11.40 -22.76 7.35
N CYS A 218 12.70 -22.44 7.29
CA CYS A 218 13.18 -21.07 7.19
C CYS A 218 13.19 -20.49 5.77
N ASN A 219 13.15 -21.34 4.73
CA ASN A 219 13.05 -20.97 3.31
C ASN A 219 13.89 -19.74 2.94
N THR A 220 15.20 -19.82 3.17
CA THR A 220 16.11 -18.69 2.96
C THR A 220 16.44 -18.50 1.49
N GLU A 221 16.27 -17.27 1.00
CA GLU A 221 16.77 -16.84 -0.30
C GLU A 221 17.97 -15.90 -0.09
N LEU A 222 19.05 -16.13 -0.83
CA LEU A 222 20.23 -15.27 -0.80
C LEU A 222 19.95 -13.92 -1.46
N HIS A 223 20.73 -12.90 -1.11
CA HIS A 223 20.67 -11.54 -1.67
C HIS A 223 19.26 -10.90 -1.72
N THR A 224 18.40 -11.27 -0.76
CA THR A 224 16.99 -10.86 -0.75
C THR A 224 16.64 -10.09 0.52
N ASP A 225 16.07 -8.88 0.36
CA ASP A 225 15.45 -8.12 1.46
C ASP A 225 13.93 -8.06 1.29
N TYR A 226 13.23 -8.67 2.24
CA TYR A 226 11.77 -8.68 2.25
C TYR A 226 11.21 -7.44 2.94
N GLY A 227 10.34 -6.70 2.24
CA GLY A 227 9.58 -5.60 2.83
C GLY A 227 8.53 -6.09 3.83
N GLY A 228 8.30 -5.35 4.92
CA GLY A 228 7.30 -5.71 5.93
C GLY A 228 7.25 -4.80 7.15
N THR A 229 6.27 -5.00 8.03
CA THR A 229 6.17 -4.29 9.30
C THR A 229 7.13 -4.92 10.30
N ALA A 230 8.17 -4.19 10.74
CA ALA A 230 9.10 -4.70 11.72
C ALA A 230 8.40 -4.98 13.07
N VAL A 231 8.37 -6.27 13.46
CA VAL A 231 7.98 -6.68 14.82
C VAL A 231 9.18 -6.63 15.77
N ARG A 232 10.40 -6.68 15.22
CA ARG A 232 11.65 -6.38 15.91
C ARG A 232 12.65 -5.75 14.94
N TRP A 233 13.21 -4.62 15.32
CA TRP A 233 14.13 -3.83 14.50
C TRP A 233 15.54 -4.42 14.51
N GLY A 234 16.09 -4.72 13.32
CA GLY A 234 17.42 -5.30 13.17
C GLY A 234 18.55 -4.38 13.64
N LEU A 235 18.38 -3.04 13.49
CA LEU A 235 19.32 -2.02 14.03
C LEU A 235 19.69 -2.21 15.51
N THR A 236 18.82 -2.86 16.28
CA THR A 236 19.04 -3.14 17.72
C THR A 236 18.98 -4.63 18.05
N HIS A 237 18.79 -5.47 17.05
CA HIS A 237 18.62 -6.90 17.22
C HIS A 237 19.61 -7.65 16.34
N HIS A 238 20.73 -8.05 16.93
CA HIS A 238 21.78 -8.76 16.25
C HIS A 238 21.74 -10.26 16.58
N LYS A 239 22.10 -11.09 15.61
CA LYS A 239 22.21 -12.55 15.72
C LYS A 239 23.48 -13.01 15.02
N GLU A 240 24.11 -14.07 15.52
CA GLU A 240 25.40 -14.55 15.00
C GLU A 240 25.26 -15.30 13.67
N SER A 241 24.06 -15.81 13.37
CA SER A 241 23.77 -16.55 12.14
C SER A 241 22.37 -16.29 11.60
N ALA A 242 22.17 -16.61 10.32
CA ALA A 242 20.86 -16.61 9.69
C ALA A 242 19.90 -17.61 10.37
N ALA A 243 20.41 -18.78 10.78
CA ALA A 243 19.64 -19.78 11.51
C ALA A 243 19.11 -19.25 12.86
N ASP A 244 19.95 -18.51 13.60
CA ASP A 244 19.52 -17.87 14.85
C ASP A 244 18.50 -16.76 14.62
N CYS A 245 18.58 -16.07 13.48
CA CYS A 245 17.60 -15.06 13.11
C CYS A 245 16.24 -15.68 12.76
N CYS A 246 16.24 -16.76 11.97
CA CYS A 246 15.03 -17.53 11.69
C CYS A 246 14.40 -18.07 12.99
N GLN A 247 15.21 -18.68 13.86
CA GLN A 247 14.72 -19.20 15.13
C GLN A 247 14.14 -18.08 16.01
N ALA A 248 14.73 -16.90 16.01
CA ALA A 248 14.19 -15.74 16.72
C ALA A 248 12.83 -15.29 16.16
N CYS A 249 12.60 -15.40 14.84
CA CYS A 249 11.30 -15.16 14.22
C CYS A 249 10.26 -16.16 14.72
N ILE A 250 10.57 -17.46 14.66
CA ILE A 250 9.70 -18.54 15.10
C ILE A 250 9.34 -18.36 16.59
N ASP A 251 10.33 -18.06 17.42
CA ASP A 251 10.11 -17.86 18.84
C ASP A 251 9.29 -16.60 19.15
N GLN A 252 9.49 -15.52 18.40
CA GLN A 252 8.69 -14.30 18.54
C GLN A 252 7.23 -14.60 18.20
N ALA A 253 6.98 -15.33 17.11
CA ALA A 253 5.64 -15.69 16.67
C ALA A 253 4.90 -16.57 17.71
N LYS A 254 5.63 -17.51 18.35
CA LYS A 254 5.10 -18.36 19.43
C LYS A 254 4.80 -17.60 20.72
N ARG A 255 5.64 -16.63 21.09
CA ARG A 255 5.52 -15.85 22.33
C ARG A 255 4.64 -14.60 22.21
N ALA A 256 4.22 -14.24 21.00
CA ALA A 256 3.41 -13.05 20.75
C ALA A 256 2.07 -13.11 21.51
N ARG A 257 1.71 -11.99 22.15
CA ARG A 257 0.44 -11.85 22.87
C ARG A 257 -0.74 -11.92 21.89
N PRO A 258 -1.94 -12.34 22.32
CA PRO A 258 -3.14 -12.26 21.50
C PRO A 258 -3.36 -10.84 20.96
N GLY A 259 -3.50 -10.70 19.65
CA GLY A 259 -3.67 -9.41 18.97
C GLY A 259 -2.38 -8.66 18.62
N ALA A 260 -1.19 -9.14 19.02
CA ALA A 260 0.08 -8.59 18.57
C ALA A 260 0.49 -9.18 17.20
N LEU A 261 1.25 -8.41 16.43
CA LEU A 261 1.85 -8.87 15.17
C LEU A 261 2.86 -9.99 15.44
N LYS A 262 2.78 -11.04 14.63
CA LYS A 262 3.64 -12.22 14.72
C LYS A 262 4.67 -12.18 13.60
N CYS A 263 5.90 -12.57 13.90
CA CYS A 263 6.89 -12.72 12.85
C CYS A 263 6.44 -13.82 11.88
N ASN A 264 6.43 -13.53 10.59
CA ASN A 264 6.24 -14.52 9.53
C ASN A 264 7.29 -14.40 8.41
N ILE A 265 8.17 -13.41 8.49
CA ILE A 265 9.33 -13.27 7.62
C ILE A 265 10.48 -12.67 8.40
N TRP A 266 11.70 -13.03 8.02
CA TRP A 266 12.93 -12.57 8.65
C TRP A 266 13.93 -12.19 7.57
N VAL A 267 14.82 -11.25 7.89
CA VAL A 267 15.93 -10.84 7.01
C VAL A 267 17.18 -10.73 7.87
N TYR A 268 18.28 -11.27 7.38
CA TYR A 268 19.56 -11.31 8.08
C TYR A 268 20.65 -10.71 7.21
N CYS A 269 21.55 -9.92 7.81
CA CYS A 269 22.73 -9.40 7.14
C CYS A 269 23.98 -10.24 7.46
N PRO A 270 24.42 -11.15 6.58
CA PRO A 270 25.62 -11.97 6.80
C PRO A 270 26.92 -11.23 6.47
N SER A 271 26.88 -10.18 5.64
CA SER A 271 28.08 -9.46 5.19
C SER A 271 28.76 -8.69 6.32
N GLU A 272 30.07 -8.86 6.48
CA GLU A 272 30.88 -8.07 7.43
C GLU A 272 30.95 -6.58 7.05
N TYR A 273 30.80 -6.28 5.76
CA TYR A 273 30.80 -4.91 5.22
C TYR A 273 29.43 -4.22 5.30
N GLY A 274 28.43 -4.92 5.84
CA GLY A 274 27.05 -4.44 5.86
C GLY A 274 26.26 -4.83 4.61
N CYS A 275 24.96 -4.60 4.68
CA CYS A 275 24.02 -4.98 3.62
C CYS A 275 23.29 -3.75 3.10
N TYR A 276 22.96 -3.77 1.80
CA TYR A 276 22.19 -2.69 1.20
C TYR A 276 20.70 -2.93 1.39
N SER A 277 19.96 -1.88 1.77
CA SER A 277 18.51 -1.82 1.72
C SER A 277 18.10 -0.43 1.22
N PRO A 278 17.00 -0.28 0.45
CA PRO A 278 16.57 1.00 -0.12
C PRO A 278 16.01 2.00 0.91
N ASP A 279 16.41 1.91 2.18
CA ASP A 279 15.98 2.80 3.26
C ASP A 279 17.05 3.86 3.62
N LYS A 280 16.80 4.62 4.69
CA LYS A 280 17.68 5.74 5.10
C LYS A 280 18.81 5.33 6.05
N TYR A 281 18.86 4.06 6.44
CA TYR A 281 19.78 3.52 7.41
C TYR A 281 20.93 2.79 6.73
N GLU A 282 22.04 2.68 7.45
CA GLU A 282 23.19 1.89 7.05
C GLU A 282 23.13 0.58 7.84
N HIS A 283 22.89 -0.54 7.15
CA HIS A 283 22.72 -1.84 7.79
C HIS A 283 24.05 -2.54 7.99
N LYS A 284 24.27 -3.02 9.21
CA LYS A 284 25.52 -3.63 9.65
C LYS A 284 25.43 -5.16 9.68
N HIS A 285 26.61 -5.77 9.73
CA HIS A 285 26.77 -7.20 9.96
C HIS A 285 25.95 -7.68 11.15
N GLN A 286 25.36 -8.87 11.06
CA GLN A 286 24.56 -9.55 12.08
C GLN A 286 23.20 -8.93 12.37
N GLU A 287 22.78 -7.88 11.67
CA GLU A 287 21.42 -7.35 11.84
C GLU A 287 20.37 -8.40 11.50
N CYS A 288 19.47 -8.65 12.45
CA CYS A 288 18.37 -9.61 12.32
C CYS A 288 17.02 -8.88 12.42
N TRP A 289 16.36 -8.76 11.27
CA TRP A 289 15.08 -8.09 11.12
C TRP A 289 13.95 -9.10 11.20
N LEU A 290 13.06 -8.93 12.18
CA LEU A 290 11.86 -9.76 12.30
C LEU A 290 10.67 -8.92 11.82
N LYS A 291 9.98 -9.39 10.79
CA LYS A 291 8.91 -8.62 10.13
C LYS A 291 7.60 -9.45 10.08
N GLN A 292 6.48 -8.73 10.06
CA GLN A 292 5.16 -9.25 9.72
C GLN A 292 4.80 -8.69 8.34
N VAL A 293 4.43 -9.59 7.45
CA VAL A 293 4.01 -9.28 6.09
C VAL A 293 2.57 -9.75 5.89
N PHE A 294 1.74 -8.87 5.35
CA PHE A 294 0.35 -9.16 4.96
C PHE A 294 0.23 -9.46 3.45
N SER A 295 1.23 -9.05 2.66
CA SER A 295 1.40 -9.34 1.23
C SER A 295 2.88 -9.21 0.88
N VAL A 296 3.51 -10.24 0.28
CA VAL A 296 4.96 -10.28 0.06
C VAL A 296 5.35 -9.30 -1.06
N VAL A 297 6.20 -8.33 -0.73
CA VAL A 297 6.92 -7.50 -1.70
C VAL A 297 8.39 -7.93 -1.59
N VAL A 298 8.86 -8.64 -2.60
CA VAL A 298 10.26 -9.10 -2.70
C VAL A 298 11.05 -8.05 -3.47
N TYR A 299 12.15 -7.59 -2.89
CA TYR A 299 13.18 -6.89 -3.62
C TYR A 299 14.36 -7.85 -3.80
N VAL A 300 14.57 -8.32 -5.04
CA VAL A 300 15.73 -9.12 -5.42
C VAL A 300 16.79 -8.15 -5.92
N TYR A 301 18.00 -8.21 -5.35
CA TYR A 301 19.12 -7.41 -5.81
C TYR A 301 20.27 -8.35 -6.20
N ILE A 302 20.76 -8.16 -7.42
CA ILE A 302 22.01 -8.74 -7.94
C ILE A 302 23.16 -7.86 -7.46
#